data_AF-A0A6P7SBM3-F1
#
_entry.id   AF-A0A6P7SBM3-F1
#
_cell.length_a   1.000
_cell.length_b   1.000
_cell.length_c   1.000
_cell.angle_alpha   90.00
_cell.angle_beta   90.00
_cell.angle_gamma   90.00
#
_symmetry.space_group_name_H-M   'P 1'
#
loop_
_entity.id
_entity.type
_entity.pdbx_description
1 polymer ?
#
loop_
_entity_poly.entity_id
_entity_poly.type
_entity_poly.pdbx_seq_one_letter_code
_entity_poly.pdbx_strand_id
1 'polypeptide(L)'
;MISASKLRDSLAKFHQKLGTPLILVGVMFVMMTVTYFHQTTRISELEKRAIQQTTPPPTPRVAVRSGAIYTQWGKRNCTSRRSTQVYSGIAGGTHFTHTGAGSNYLCLTMNPQWGNYTNINEAATGLIYGVEYEVSSYAKSKTFGMFAPKPYALQDQDVPCAVCETNKPASVLMIPGRKECVGKWKMEYSGYLMTEYYKHVGRTEYICVDKEAEADTKGYENKNGALLYHVQAVVGSLPSPPYENYRELTCVVCSK
;
A
#
# COMPACT_ATOMS: atom_id res chain seq x y z
N MET A 1 30.11 -30.37 -42.89
CA MET A 1 29.39 -31.64 -42.66
C MET A 1 30.23 -32.50 -41.72
N ILE A 2 29.80 -32.66 -40.47
CA ILE A 2 30.47 -33.53 -39.50
C ILE A 2 29.97 -34.96 -39.77
N SER A 3 30.88 -35.87 -40.14
CA SER A 3 30.55 -37.26 -40.43
C SER A 3 29.89 -37.93 -39.22
N ALA A 4 28.89 -38.79 -39.46
CA ALA A 4 28.17 -39.55 -38.43
C ALA A 4 29.11 -40.37 -37.51
N SER A 5 30.31 -40.72 -37.98
CA SER A 5 31.35 -41.35 -37.16
C SER A 5 31.91 -40.42 -36.08
N LYS A 6 32.14 -39.14 -36.39
CA LYS A 6 32.64 -38.14 -35.43
C LYS A 6 31.60 -37.78 -34.36
N LEU A 7 30.30 -37.86 -34.70
CA LEU A 7 29.22 -37.63 -33.73
C LEU A 7 29.12 -38.78 -32.72
N ARG A 8 29.29 -40.02 -33.18
CA ARG A 8 29.29 -41.23 -32.36
C ARG A 8 30.46 -41.26 -31.37
N ASP A 9 31.64 -40.85 -31.82
CA ASP A 9 32.83 -40.76 -30.96
C ASP A 9 32.74 -39.65 -29.92
N SER A 10 32.06 -38.54 -30.25
CA SER A 10 31.85 -37.43 -29.31
C SER A 10 30.82 -37.78 -28.23
N LEU A 11 29.77 -38.52 -28.59
CA LEU A 11 28.76 -39.03 -27.64
C LEU A 11 29.34 -40.11 -26.72
N ALA A 12 30.17 -41.01 -27.24
CA ALA A 12 30.85 -42.02 -26.44
C ALA A 12 31.83 -41.40 -25.42
N LYS A 13 32.55 -40.35 -25.81
CA LYS A 13 33.44 -39.59 -24.90
C LYS A 13 32.68 -38.80 -23.82
N PHE A 14 31.46 -38.35 -24.11
CA PHE A 14 30.60 -37.69 -23.11
C PHE A 14 30.07 -38.69 -22.08
N HIS A 15 29.70 -39.91 -22.52
CA HIS A 15 29.25 -40.99 -21.63
C HIS A 15 30.31 -41.43 -20.61
N GLN A 16 31.58 -41.48 -21.00
CA GLN A 16 32.65 -41.94 -20.11
C GLN A 16 32.97 -40.94 -18.97
N LYS A 17 32.52 -39.68 -19.08
CA LYS A 17 32.86 -38.61 -18.12
C LYS A 17 31.84 -38.42 -16.99
N LEU A 18 30.63 -38.96 -17.12
CA LEU A 18 29.54 -38.76 -16.13
C LEU A 18 29.21 -39.99 -15.29
N GLY A 19 29.76 -41.18 -15.58
CA GLY A 19 29.54 -42.41 -14.79
C GLY A 19 28.09 -42.90 -14.71
N THR A 20 27.14 -42.21 -15.36
CA THR A 20 25.72 -42.54 -15.35
C THR A 20 25.41 -43.59 -16.43
N PRO A 21 24.81 -44.74 -16.07
CA PRO A 21 24.47 -45.76 -17.04
C PRO A 21 23.50 -45.20 -18.09
N LEU A 22 23.64 -45.61 -19.35
CA LEU A 22 22.80 -45.15 -20.49
C LEU A 22 21.29 -45.23 -20.18
N ILE A 23 20.91 -46.23 -19.40
CA ILE A 23 19.53 -46.47 -18.95
C ILE A 23 19.03 -45.29 -18.10
N LEU A 24 19.85 -44.75 -17.19
CA LEU A 24 19.47 -43.63 -16.33
C LEU A 24 19.29 -42.33 -17.12
N VAL A 25 20.12 -42.12 -18.15
CA VAL A 25 19.98 -40.99 -19.09
C VAL A 25 18.69 -41.09 -19.89
N GLY A 26 18.35 -42.30 -20.36
CA GLY A 26 17.08 -42.58 -21.04
C GLY A 26 15.87 -42.32 -20.14
N VAL A 27 15.90 -42.78 -18.89
CA VAL A 27 14.82 -42.54 -17.91
C VAL A 27 14.67 -41.05 -17.59
N MET A 28 15.77 -40.32 -17.38
CA MET A 28 15.73 -38.88 -17.14
C MET A 28 15.17 -38.11 -18.34
N PHE A 29 15.52 -38.51 -19.57
CA PHE A 29 14.98 -37.88 -20.77
C PHE A 29 13.47 -38.12 -20.91
N VAL A 30 13.00 -39.34 -20.64
CA VAL A 30 11.57 -39.68 -20.63
C VAL A 30 10.81 -38.90 -19.54
N MET A 31 11.37 -38.79 -18.33
CA MET A 31 10.74 -38.01 -17.26
C MET A 31 10.69 -36.52 -17.62
N MET A 32 11.75 -35.97 -18.21
CA MET A 32 11.77 -34.57 -18.63
C MET A 32 10.74 -34.30 -19.73
N THR A 33 10.63 -35.18 -20.73
CA THR A 33 9.61 -35.01 -21.78
C THR A 33 8.20 -35.15 -21.23
N VAL A 34 7.93 -36.12 -20.34
CA VAL A 34 6.62 -36.24 -19.68
C VAL A 34 6.27 -34.99 -18.87
N THR A 35 7.20 -34.46 -18.07
CA THR A 35 6.96 -33.22 -17.30
C THR A 35 6.75 -32.00 -18.20
N TYR A 36 7.49 -31.90 -19.31
CA TYR A 36 7.31 -30.85 -20.31
C TYR A 36 5.93 -30.94 -20.98
N PHE A 37 5.54 -32.12 -21.45
CA PHE A 37 4.20 -32.35 -22.00
C PHE A 37 3.11 -32.03 -20.98
N HIS A 38 3.26 -32.44 -19.72
CA HIS A 38 2.32 -32.12 -18.65
C HIS A 38 2.25 -30.61 -18.33
N GLN A 39 3.37 -29.88 -18.42
CA GLN A 39 3.36 -28.43 -18.25
C GLN A 39 2.66 -27.74 -19.42
N THR A 40 2.93 -28.16 -20.66
CA THR A 40 2.29 -27.57 -21.86
C THR A 40 0.78 -27.79 -21.89
N THR A 41 0.29 -28.96 -21.47
CA THR A 41 -1.16 -29.22 -21.39
C THR A 41 -1.81 -28.33 -20.33
N ARG A 42 -1.22 -28.20 -19.14
CA ARG A 42 -1.72 -27.28 -18.09
C ARG A 42 -1.79 -25.83 -18.57
N ILE A 43 -0.76 -25.34 -19.26
CA ILE A 43 -0.75 -23.97 -19.81
C ILE A 43 -1.89 -23.81 -20.82
N SER A 44 -2.08 -24.77 -21.73
CA SER A 44 -3.16 -24.71 -22.72
C SER A 44 -4.56 -24.72 -22.09
N GLU A 45 -4.76 -25.44 -20.99
CA GLU A 45 -6.04 -25.43 -20.26
C GLU A 45 -6.27 -24.09 -19.55
N LEU A 46 -5.23 -23.49 -18.98
CA LEU A 46 -5.31 -22.16 -18.36
C LEU A 46 -5.64 -21.09 -19.40
N GLU A 47 -5.00 -21.13 -20.58
CA GLU A 47 -5.30 -20.23 -21.70
C GLU A 47 -6.73 -20.39 -22.20
N LYS A 48 -7.21 -21.63 -22.36
CA LYS A 48 -8.61 -21.91 -22.75
C LYS A 48 -9.61 -21.38 -21.72
N ARG A 49 -9.34 -21.56 -20.41
CA ARG A 49 -10.17 -21.01 -19.33
C ARG A 49 -10.17 -19.48 -19.34
N ALA A 50 -9.03 -18.85 -19.64
CA ALA A 50 -8.92 -17.40 -19.76
C ALA A 50 -9.72 -16.85 -20.97
N ILE A 51 -9.70 -17.55 -22.11
CA ILE A 51 -10.41 -17.12 -23.33
C ILE A 51 -11.92 -17.32 -23.22
N GLN A 52 -12.38 -18.39 -22.57
CA GLN A 52 -13.81 -18.70 -22.48
C GLN A 52 -14.59 -17.78 -21.53
N GLN A 53 -13.89 -16.94 -20.73
CA GLN A 53 -14.51 -15.98 -19.82
C GLN A 53 -14.86 -14.62 -20.45
N THR A 54 -14.47 -14.35 -21.70
CA THR A 54 -14.73 -13.04 -22.33
C THR A 54 -15.72 -13.16 -23.49
N THR A 55 -17.01 -13.05 -23.20
CA THR A 55 -17.94 -12.04 -23.77
C THR A 55 -19.39 -12.38 -23.41
N PRO A 56 -19.98 -11.75 -22.39
CA PRO A 56 -21.44 -11.71 -22.28
C PRO A 56 -22.04 -10.86 -23.42
N PRO A 57 -23.31 -11.10 -23.82
CA PRO A 57 -24.00 -10.31 -24.85
C PRO A 57 -24.07 -8.83 -24.47
N PRO A 58 -24.13 -7.89 -25.44
CA PRO A 58 -24.19 -6.46 -25.15
C PRO A 58 -25.52 -6.12 -24.48
N THR A 59 -25.53 -6.13 -23.16
CA THR A 59 -26.54 -5.46 -22.34
C THR A 59 -26.45 -3.96 -22.64
N PRO A 60 -27.57 -3.20 -22.67
CA PRO A 60 -27.50 -1.75 -22.72
C PRO A 60 -26.55 -1.26 -21.65
N ARG A 61 -25.41 -0.67 -22.05
CA ARG A 61 -24.44 -0.13 -21.10
C ARG A 61 -25.10 1.06 -20.42
N VAL A 62 -25.76 0.81 -19.30
CA VAL A 62 -25.93 1.83 -18.28
C VAL A 62 -24.52 2.27 -17.95
N ALA A 63 -24.16 3.48 -18.38
CA ALA A 63 -22.85 4.04 -18.06
C ALA A 63 -22.79 4.23 -16.55
N VAL A 64 -22.25 3.24 -15.83
CA VAL A 64 -21.99 3.34 -14.40
C VAL A 64 -20.90 4.38 -14.24
N ARG A 65 -21.31 5.57 -13.83
CA ARG A 65 -20.43 6.70 -13.54
C ARG A 65 -19.98 6.59 -12.09
N SER A 66 -19.05 5.68 -11.80
CA SER A 66 -18.45 5.56 -10.46
C SER A 66 -17.46 6.71 -10.21
N GLY A 67 -17.44 7.21 -8.98
CA GLY A 67 -16.46 8.19 -8.53
C GLY A 67 -15.10 7.56 -8.27
N ALA A 68 -14.09 8.40 -8.05
CA ALA A 68 -12.81 7.93 -7.53
C ALA A 68 -12.85 7.88 -6.00
N ILE A 69 -12.16 6.87 -5.44
CA ILE A 69 -12.05 6.65 -4.01
C ILE A 69 -10.75 7.26 -3.48
N TYR A 70 -10.83 7.88 -2.30
CA TYR A 70 -9.67 8.31 -1.53
C TYR A 70 -9.93 8.25 -0.02
N THR A 71 -8.86 8.23 0.76
CA THR A 71 -8.95 8.28 2.22
C THR A 71 -8.64 9.70 2.71
N GLN A 72 -9.51 10.25 3.55
CA GLN A 72 -9.25 11.44 4.33
C GLN A 72 -8.77 11.02 5.72
N TRP A 73 -7.45 11.09 5.93
CA TRP A 73 -6.80 10.70 7.18
C TRP A 73 -6.92 11.80 8.23
N GLY A 74 -7.11 11.41 9.48
CA GLY A 74 -7.32 12.31 10.61
C GLY A 74 -8.72 12.90 10.70
N LYS A 75 -9.70 12.39 9.95
CA LYS A 75 -11.12 12.78 10.05
C LYS A 75 -12.00 11.55 10.11
N ARG A 76 -13.08 11.64 10.88
CA ARG A 76 -14.13 10.61 10.88
C ARG A 76 -15.08 10.71 9.70
N ASN A 77 -15.15 11.89 9.07
CA ASN A 77 -16.09 12.17 7.99
C ASN A 77 -15.40 12.84 6.80
N CYS A 78 -15.88 12.54 5.60
CA CYS A 78 -15.51 13.24 4.37
C CYS A 78 -15.99 14.69 4.43
N THR A 79 -15.05 15.63 4.37
CA THR A 79 -15.35 17.06 4.53
C THR A 79 -15.65 17.78 3.20
N SER A 80 -15.22 17.19 2.08
CA SER A 80 -15.42 17.77 0.77
C SER A 80 -16.90 17.69 0.36
N ARG A 81 -17.47 18.80 -0.08
CA ARG A 81 -18.83 18.83 -0.67
C ARG A 81 -18.90 18.13 -2.03
N ARG A 82 -17.77 17.71 -2.59
CA ARG A 82 -17.68 17.02 -3.89
C ARG A 82 -17.59 15.51 -3.74
N SER A 83 -17.62 15.02 -2.51
CA SER A 83 -17.46 13.61 -2.20
C SER A 83 -18.47 13.18 -1.14
N THR A 84 -18.85 11.91 -1.18
CA THR A 84 -19.72 11.26 -0.21
C THR A 84 -18.93 10.25 0.60
N GLN A 85 -19.31 10.09 1.88
CA GLN A 85 -18.75 9.06 2.75
C GLN A 85 -19.10 7.67 2.22
N VAL A 86 -18.10 6.81 2.10
CA VAL A 86 -18.29 5.36 1.89
C VAL A 86 -18.37 4.68 3.25
N TYR A 87 -17.32 4.82 4.07
CA TYR A 87 -17.31 4.36 5.47
C TYR A 87 -16.28 5.12 6.29
N SER A 88 -16.49 5.19 7.60
CA SER A 88 -15.53 5.73 8.57
C SER A 88 -14.84 4.61 9.34
N GLY A 89 -13.66 4.90 9.86
CA GLY A 89 -12.78 3.90 10.43
C GLY A 89 -11.70 4.47 11.32
N ILE A 90 -10.80 3.58 11.71
CA ILE A 90 -9.55 3.89 12.40
C ILE A 90 -8.37 3.48 11.54
N ALA A 91 -7.31 4.28 11.55
CA ALA A 91 -6.09 3.93 10.85
C ALA A 91 -5.42 2.72 11.51
N GLY A 92 -5.01 1.77 10.68
CA GLY A 92 -4.26 0.59 11.06
C GLY A 92 -2.95 0.50 10.29
N GLY A 93 -1.90 0.01 10.93
CA GLY A 93 -0.57 -0.15 10.32
C GLY A 93 0.28 -1.19 11.03
N THR A 94 1.57 -1.19 10.70
CA THR A 94 2.57 -2.09 11.29
C THR A 94 3.19 -1.47 12.53
N HIS A 95 3.42 -2.29 13.57
CA HIS A 95 4.09 -1.84 14.79
C HIS A 95 5.48 -1.27 14.48
N PHE A 96 5.84 -0.16 15.12
CA PHE A 96 7.05 0.59 14.80
C PHE A 96 8.37 -0.21 14.96
N THR A 97 8.38 -1.23 15.83
CA THR A 97 9.55 -2.14 16.03
C THR A 97 9.54 -3.40 15.16
N HIS A 98 8.54 -3.60 14.30
CA HIS A 98 8.46 -4.80 13.46
C HIS A 98 9.16 -4.60 12.12
N THR A 99 9.93 -5.60 11.69
CA THR A 99 10.67 -5.58 10.41
C THR A 99 9.87 -6.11 9.22
N GLY A 100 8.66 -6.62 9.45
CA GLY A 100 7.76 -7.21 8.44
C GLY A 100 6.31 -6.77 8.66
N ALA A 101 5.36 -7.45 8.00
CA ALA A 101 3.95 -7.06 7.84
C ALA A 101 3.71 -6.05 6.70
N GLY A 102 2.64 -5.25 6.78
CA GLY A 102 2.24 -4.31 5.73
C GLY A 102 3.17 -3.11 5.62
N SER A 103 3.19 -2.45 4.46
CA SER A 103 4.00 -1.24 4.19
C SER A 103 3.16 0.02 3.93
N ASN A 104 1.87 -0.07 4.25
CA ASN A 104 0.87 0.97 4.02
C ASN A 104 -0.03 1.07 5.25
N TYR A 105 -0.72 2.20 5.38
CA TYR A 105 -1.80 2.34 6.35
C TYR A 105 -3.10 1.86 5.72
N LEU A 106 -3.98 1.31 6.55
CA LEU A 106 -5.33 0.89 6.17
C LEU A 106 -6.35 1.70 6.96
N CYS A 107 -7.46 2.05 6.34
CA CYS A 107 -8.61 2.57 7.07
C CYS A 107 -9.49 1.38 7.48
N LEU A 108 -9.34 0.91 8.71
CA LEU A 108 -10.10 -0.23 9.22
C LEU A 108 -11.50 0.23 9.60
N THR A 109 -12.53 -0.47 9.12
CA THR A 109 -13.91 -0.18 9.52
C THR A 109 -14.10 -0.37 11.02
N MET A 110 -14.93 0.49 11.64
CA MET A 110 -15.32 0.33 13.05
C MET A 110 -16.26 -0.86 13.29
N ASN A 111 -16.77 -1.50 12.23
CA ASN A 111 -17.67 -2.65 12.28
C ASN A 111 -17.05 -3.84 11.53
N PRO A 112 -16.01 -4.51 12.07
CA PRO A 112 -15.39 -5.65 11.41
C PRO A 112 -16.35 -6.84 11.33
N GLN A 113 -16.22 -7.62 10.24
CA GLN A 113 -16.91 -8.89 10.07
C GLN A 113 -15.88 -10.01 10.10
N TRP A 114 -16.12 -11.01 10.94
CA TRP A 114 -15.20 -12.14 11.13
C TRP A 114 -15.71 -13.37 10.36
N GLY A 115 -14.79 -14.04 9.68
CA GLY A 115 -15.02 -15.37 9.09
C GLY A 115 -14.70 -16.47 10.11
N ASN A 116 -13.86 -17.43 9.71
CA ASN A 116 -13.32 -18.44 10.62
C ASN A 116 -12.07 -17.91 11.33
N TYR A 117 -11.99 -18.08 12.65
CA TYR A 117 -10.88 -17.61 13.48
C TYR A 117 -10.61 -18.57 14.66
N THR A 118 -9.41 -18.49 15.22
CA THR A 118 -8.88 -19.42 16.25
C THR A 118 -8.75 -18.78 17.64
N ASN A 119 -8.77 -17.44 17.73
CA ASN A 119 -8.53 -16.66 18.96
C ASN A 119 -7.20 -16.98 19.67
N ILE A 120 -6.18 -17.43 18.94
CA ILE A 120 -4.82 -17.62 19.47
C ILE A 120 -3.85 -16.71 18.74
N ASN A 121 -2.70 -16.42 19.36
CA ASN A 121 -1.62 -15.74 18.67
C ASN A 121 -0.80 -16.78 17.89
N GLU A 122 -1.06 -16.94 16.59
CA GLU A 122 -0.29 -17.87 15.78
C GLU A 122 1.11 -17.33 15.49
N ALA A 123 2.11 -18.21 15.59
CA ALA A 123 3.53 -17.87 15.54
C ALA A 123 4.02 -17.26 14.22
N ALA A 124 3.25 -17.35 13.12
CA ALA A 124 3.65 -16.89 11.80
C ALA A 124 2.52 -16.10 11.12
N THR A 125 2.16 -14.95 11.69
CA THR A 125 1.08 -14.08 11.20
C THR A 125 1.54 -12.66 10.89
N GLY A 126 0.82 -12.00 10.00
CA GLY A 126 0.90 -10.56 9.85
C GLY A 126 0.05 -9.89 10.94
N LEU A 127 0.64 -8.92 11.63
CA LEU A 127 -0.02 -8.20 12.72
C LEU A 127 -0.36 -6.79 12.26
N ILE A 128 -1.52 -6.29 12.68
CA ILE A 128 -1.99 -4.93 12.42
C ILE A 128 -2.30 -4.24 13.75
N TYR A 129 -1.89 -2.99 13.86
CA TYR A 129 -1.95 -2.16 15.05
C TYR A 129 -2.69 -0.87 14.74
N GLY A 130 -3.35 -0.29 15.74
CA GLY A 130 -3.84 1.08 15.65
C GLY A 130 -2.70 2.05 15.37
N VAL A 131 -3.01 3.17 14.72
CA VAL A 131 -2.04 4.22 14.41
C VAL A 131 -2.22 5.40 15.35
N GLU A 132 -1.15 5.84 15.99
CA GLU A 132 -1.15 6.98 16.92
C GLU A 132 -0.41 8.17 16.34
N TYR A 133 -0.87 9.40 16.65
CA TYR A 133 -0.09 10.59 16.32
C TYR A 133 1.08 10.80 17.27
N GLU A 134 2.23 11.12 16.70
CA GLU A 134 3.46 11.45 17.41
C GLU A 134 3.87 12.89 17.07
N VAL A 135 3.26 13.83 17.80
CA VAL A 135 3.34 15.27 17.56
C VAL A 135 3.74 16.09 18.80
N SER A 136 4.18 15.43 19.88
CA SER A 136 4.60 16.05 21.14
C SER A 136 5.73 17.07 20.98
N SER A 137 6.63 16.83 20.02
CA SER A 137 7.71 17.75 19.66
C SER A 137 7.19 19.13 19.21
N TYR A 138 5.93 19.22 18.78
CA TYR A 138 5.30 20.45 18.30
C TYR A 138 4.41 21.14 19.34
N ALA A 139 4.13 20.49 20.48
CA ALA A 139 3.23 21.00 21.52
C ALA A 139 3.66 22.34 22.14
N LYS A 140 4.96 22.70 22.03
CA LYS A 140 5.52 23.98 22.51
C LYS A 140 5.66 25.04 21.41
N SER A 141 5.36 24.69 20.16
CA SER A 141 5.57 25.60 19.03
C SER A 141 4.43 26.61 18.95
N LYS A 142 4.75 27.90 19.16
CA LYS A 142 3.80 29.01 18.97
C LYS A 142 3.46 29.27 17.50
N THR A 143 4.26 28.73 16.58
CA THR A 143 4.19 28.99 15.13
C THR A 143 3.72 27.78 14.32
N PHE A 144 3.91 26.57 14.84
CA PHE A 144 3.44 25.32 14.23
C PHE A 144 2.07 24.94 14.81
N GLY A 145 1.06 25.75 14.47
CA GLY A 145 -0.31 25.64 14.99
C GLY A 145 -1.31 25.09 13.97
N MET A 146 -0.84 24.37 12.95
CA MET A 146 -1.66 24.11 11.76
C MET A 146 -2.55 22.85 11.90
N PHE A 147 -2.53 22.16 13.06
CA PHE A 147 -3.65 21.33 13.55
C PHE A 147 -4.68 22.14 14.36
N ALA A 148 -4.87 23.42 14.04
CA ALA A 148 -5.66 24.40 14.80
C ALA A 148 -5.19 24.55 16.27
N PRO A 149 -5.54 25.65 16.97
CA PRO A 149 -5.26 25.78 18.39
C PRO A 149 -6.30 24.96 19.15
N LYS A 150 -6.25 23.62 19.05
CA LYS A 150 -7.04 22.75 19.93
C LYS A 150 -6.27 22.57 21.26
N PRO A 151 -6.94 22.75 22.42
CA PRO A 151 -6.33 22.57 23.74
C PRO A 151 -6.05 21.10 24.12
N TYR A 152 -6.09 20.15 23.17
CA TYR A 152 -5.89 18.72 23.44
C TYR A 152 -4.83 18.11 22.54
N ALA A 153 -3.99 17.29 23.17
CA ALA A 153 -2.84 16.62 22.61
C ALA A 153 -3.30 15.53 21.62
N LEU A 154 -3.11 15.76 20.32
CA LEU A 154 -3.18 14.67 19.33
C LEU A 154 -2.14 13.59 19.65
N GLN A 155 -1.06 13.96 20.35
CA GLN A 155 -0.06 13.03 20.85
C GLN A 155 -0.69 11.81 21.50
N ASP A 156 -0.20 10.63 21.13
CA ASP A 156 -0.63 9.32 21.63
C ASP A 156 -2.11 9.01 21.34
N GLN A 157 -2.78 9.81 20.52
CA GLN A 157 -4.18 9.55 20.16
C GLN A 157 -4.26 8.76 18.87
N ASP A 158 -5.24 7.85 18.83
CA ASP A 158 -5.56 7.08 17.64
C ASP A 158 -6.04 7.98 16.49
N VAL A 159 -5.62 7.64 15.27
CA VAL A 159 -5.90 8.40 14.04
C VAL A 159 -7.19 7.91 13.37
N PRO A 160 -8.29 8.69 13.39
CA PRO A 160 -9.50 8.34 12.64
C PRO A 160 -9.27 8.51 11.14
N CYS A 161 -10.07 7.81 10.34
CA CYS A 161 -10.03 7.92 8.89
C CYS A 161 -11.43 7.81 8.28
N ALA A 162 -11.58 8.40 7.10
CA ALA A 162 -12.81 8.39 6.32
C ALA A 162 -12.49 8.02 4.87
N VAL A 163 -13.12 6.98 4.35
CA VAL A 163 -13.05 6.65 2.92
C VAL A 163 -14.18 7.35 2.18
N CYS A 164 -13.81 8.08 1.14
CA CYS A 164 -14.66 9.00 0.39
C CYS A 164 -14.72 8.60 -1.08
N GLU A 165 -15.90 8.73 -1.70
CA GLU A 165 -16.09 8.60 -3.15
C GLU A 165 -16.47 9.96 -3.73
N THR A 166 -15.84 10.38 -4.83
CA THR A 166 -16.23 11.61 -5.51
C THR A 166 -17.63 11.49 -6.12
N ASN A 167 -18.46 12.54 -6.01
CA ASN A 167 -19.85 12.53 -6.49
C ASN A 167 -19.98 12.43 -8.03
N LYS A 168 -18.87 12.56 -8.74
CA LYS A 168 -18.77 12.44 -10.21
C LYS A 168 -17.55 11.59 -10.54
N PRO A 169 -17.52 10.93 -11.71
CA PRO A 169 -16.31 10.29 -12.23
C PRO A 169 -15.16 11.29 -12.24
N ALA A 170 -14.07 10.91 -11.59
CA ALA A 170 -12.90 11.75 -11.44
C ALA A 170 -11.65 10.88 -11.38
N SER A 171 -10.49 11.49 -11.57
CA SER A 171 -9.22 10.98 -11.04
C SER A 171 -8.92 11.65 -9.71
N VAL A 172 -8.24 10.97 -8.79
CA VAL A 172 -7.76 11.55 -7.53
C VAL A 172 -6.25 11.39 -7.43
N LEU A 173 -5.57 12.39 -6.85
CA LEU A 173 -4.16 12.30 -6.49
C LEU A 173 -3.85 13.11 -5.23
N MET A 174 -2.76 12.75 -4.57
CA MET A 174 -2.17 13.51 -3.46
C MET A 174 -0.91 14.23 -3.94
N ILE A 175 -0.80 15.52 -3.64
CA ILE A 175 0.37 16.34 -3.99
C ILE A 175 1.14 16.67 -2.70
N PRO A 176 2.31 16.06 -2.46
CA PRO A 176 3.17 16.44 -1.34
C PRO A 176 3.82 17.80 -1.60
N GLY A 177 4.08 18.55 -0.53
CA GLY A 177 4.68 19.89 -0.56
C GLY A 177 3.74 21.02 -0.99
N ARG A 178 2.43 20.79 -1.13
CA ARG A 178 1.45 21.84 -1.49
C ARG A 178 0.23 21.84 -0.58
N LYS A 179 -0.34 23.03 -0.39
CA LYS A 179 -1.65 23.23 0.26
C LYS A 179 -2.79 23.39 -0.74
N GLU A 180 -2.48 23.56 -2.02
CA GLU A 180 -3.43 23.87 -3.09
C GLU A 180 -3.22 23.00 -4.32
N CYS A 181 -4.32 22.66 -4.99
CA CYS A 181 -4.31 21.88 -6.23
C CYS A 181 -3.77 22.68 -7.41
N VAL A 182 -3.31 21.99 -8.45
CA VAL A 182 -2.76 22.64 -9.65
C VAL A 182 -3.74 22.68 -10.82
N GLY A 183 -3.67 23.75 -11.60
CA GLY A 183 -4.45 23.91 -12.82
C GLY A 183 -5.95 23.76 -12.57
N LYS A 184 -6.57 22.77 -13.24
CA LYS A 184 -8.02 22.53 -13.14
C LYS A 184 -8.42 21.52 -12.05
N TRP A 185 -7.44 20.96 -11.32
CA TRP A 185 -7.72 20.05 -10.23
C TRP A 185 -8.42 20.79 -9.08
N LYS A 186 -9.37 20.12 -8.44
CA LYS A 186 -10.18 20.66 -7.35
C LYS A 186 -9.77 19.99 -6.05
N MET A 187 -9.75 20.75 -4.96
CA MET A 187 -9.39 20.24 -3.65
C MET A 187 -10.48 19.32 -3.11
N GLU A 188 -10.06 18.18 -2.55
CA GLU A 188 -10.88 17.38 -1.64
C GLU A 188 -10.56 17.75 -0.19
N TYR A 189 -9.28 17.75 0.18
CA TYR A 189 -8.80 18.31 1.46
C TYR A 189 -7.30 18.66 1.40
N SER A 190 -6.81 19.37 2.40
CA SER A 190 -5.40 19.78 2.54
C SER A 190 -4.91 19.54 3.95
N GLY A 191 -3.62 19.28 4.11
CA GLY A 191 -3.07 18.81 5.36
C GLY A 191 -1.55 18.82 5.44
N TYR A 192 -1.01 17.92 6.26
CA TYR A 192 0.41 17.64 6.38
C TYR A 192 0.75 16.25 5.91
N LEU A 193 1.91 16.15 5.27
CA LEU A 193 2.50 14.87 4.93
C LEU A 193 3.04 14.25 6.22
N MET A 194 2.61 13.01 6.50
CA MET A 194 2.99 12.26 7.68
C MET A 194 3.38 10.83 7.31
N THR A 195 4.26 10.23 8.11
CA THR A 195 4.75 8.86 7.96
C THR A 195 5.41 8.38 9.27
N GLU A 196 5.98 7.17 9.27
CA GLU A 196 6.73 6.63 10.41
C GLU A 196 8.05 7.38 10.66
N TYR A 197 8.55 7.34 11.90
CA TYR A 197 9.82 7.95 12.27
C TYR A 197 11.02 7.24 11.62
N TYR A 198 11.91 8.02 11.02
CA TYR A 198 13.03 7.51 10.22
C TYR A 198 14.05 6.64 10.98
N LYS A 199 14.03 6.60 12.32
CA LYS A 199 14.90 5.69 13.12
C LYS A 199 14.20 4.40 13.57
N HIS A 200 12.91 4.25 13.30
CA HIS A 200 12.20 3.00 13.55
C HIS A 200 12.54 1.96 12.48
N VAL A 201 12.37 0.68 12.81
CA VAL A 201 12.84 -0.41 11.94
C VAL A 201 11.89 -0.67 10.77
N GLY A 202 10.60 -0.39 10.97
CA GLY A 202 9.57 -0.49 9.94
C GLY A 202 9.55 0.75 9.05
N ARG A 203 9.21 0.56 7.78
CA ARG A 203 8.86 1.66 6.87
C ARG A 203 7.41 1.54 6.47
N THR A 204 6.77 2.69 6.25
CA THR A 204 5.40 2.78 5.76
C THR A 204 5.31 3.86 4.69
N GLU A 205 4.13 4.02 4.11
CA GLU A 205 3.86 5.02 3.09
C GLU A 205 3.81 6.45 3.67
N TYR A 206 3.80 7.44 2.78
CA TYR A 206 3.53 8.83 3.12
C TYR A 206 2.05 9.12 2.89
N ILE A 207 1.34 9.57 3.92
CA ILE A 207 -0.08 9.94 3.81
C ILE A 207 -0.30 11.43 4.05
N CYS A 208 -1.41 11.94 3.53
CA CYS A 208 -1.86 13.30 3.80
C CYS A 208 -2.85 13.28 4.96
N VAL A 209 -2.46 13.84 6.11
CA VAL A 209 -3.33 13.97 7.29
C VAL A 209 -3.96 15.34 7.30
N ASP A 210 -5.28 15.40 7.44
CA ASP A 210 -6.06 16.62 7.39
C ASP A 210 -5.56 17.68 8.39
N LYS A 211 -5.47 18.94 7.95
CA LYS A 211 -5.05 20.06 8.81
C LYS A 211 -5.99 20.28 10.01
N GLU A 212 -7.24 19.83 9.97
CA GLU A 212 -8.18 19.89 11.08
C GLU A 212 -8.37 18.50 11.70
N ALA A 213 -7.25 17.79 11.88
CA ALA A 213 -7.21 16.47 12.45
C ALA A 213 -8.01 16.34 13.75
N GLU A 214 -8.59 15.16 13.88
CA GLU A 214 -9.32 14.67 15.03
C GLU A 214 -8.55 13.52 15.66
N ALA A 215 -8.72 13.35 16.96
CA ALA A 215 -8.32 12.16 17.70
C ALA A 215 -9.52 11.25 17.88
N ASP A 216 -9.32 9.92 17.93
CA ASP A 216 -10.40 9.04 18.38
C ASP A 216 -10.66 9.17 19.89
N THR A 217 -11.91 9.36 20.32
CA THR A 217 -12.23 9.65 21.73
C THR A 217 -12.06 8.44 22.66
N LYS A 218 -11.81 7.25 22.10
CA LYS A 218 -11.58 6.00 22.82
C LYS A 218 -10.11 5.59 22.88
N GLY A 219 -9.24 6.25 22.11
CA GLY A 219 -7.82 5.95 21.99
C GLY A 219 -6.97 6.99 22.69
N TYR A 220 -7.06 7.06 24.03
CA TYR A 220 -6.34 8.06 24.84
C TYR A 220 -5.11 7.51 25.56
N GLU A 221 -4.81 6.23 25.38
CA GLU A 221 -3.69 5.55 26.02
C GLU A 221 -2.58 5.36 25.00
N ASN A 222 -1.35 5.73 25.36
CA ASN A 222 -0.17 5.44 24.56
C ASN A 222 0.04 3.91 24.47
N LYS A 223 -0.26 3.33 23.31
CA LYS A 223 -0.12 1.90 22.99
C LYS A 223 1.14 1.58 22.20
N ASN A 224 1.80 2.58 21.63
CA ASN A 224 2.94 2.45 20.73
C ASN A 224 2.71 1.40 19.63
N GLY A 225 1.60 1.52 18.90
CA GLY A 225 1.26 0.64 17.80
C GLY A 225 2.05 0.96 16.52
N ALA A 226 1.31 1.27 15.45
CA ALA A 226 1.85 2.00 14.32
C ALA A 226 1.87 3.50 14.66
N LEU A 227 2.80 4.27 14.13
CA LEU A 227 2.95 5.68 14.53
C LEU A 227 2.92 6.62 13.33
N LEU A 228 2.53 7.88 13.56
CA LEU A 228 2.49 8.94 12.56
C LEU A 228 3.21 10.20 13.04
N TYR A 229 4.30 10.51 12.37
CA TYR A 229 5.14 11.68 12.56
C TYR A 229 5.03 12.63 11.38
N HIS A 230 5.27 13.92 11.62
CA HIS A 230 5.43 14.88 10.54
C HIS A 230 6.65 14.56 9.67
N VAL A 231 6.50 14.80 8.36
CA VAL A 231 7.60 14.69 7.41
C VAL A 231 8.27 16.05 7.26
N GLN A 232 9.57 16.11 7.52
CA GLN A 232 10.39 17.29 7.31
C GLN A 232 11.23 17.17 6.02
N ALA A 233 11.41 18.29 5.32
CA ALA A 233 12.32 18.37 4.20
C ALA A 233 13.78 18.37 4.69
N VAL A 234 14.63 17.54 4.08
CA VAL A 234 16.08 17.60 4.29
C VAL A 234 16.73 18.02 2.97
N VAL A 235 17.26 19.24 2.95
CA VAL A 235 17.89 19.81 1.74
C VAL A 235 19.24 19.16 1.48
N GLY A 236 19.68 19.17 0.21
CA GLY A 236 20.85 18.46 -0.27
C GLY A 236 20.56 17.96 -1.67
N SER A 237 20.14 16.70 -1.81
CA SER A 237 19.52 16.21 -3.05
C SER A 237 18.15 16.84 -3.30
N LEU A 238 17.47 17.32 -2.24
CA LEU A 238 16.34 18.24 -2.40
C LEU A 238 16.88 19.66 -2.67
N PRO A 239 16.43 20.32 -3.75
CA PRO A 239 16.88 21.67 -4.09
C PRO A 239 16.41 22.70 -3.06
N SER A 240 17.29 23.66 -2.73
CA SER A 240 17.01 24.76 -1.82
C SER A 240 17.47 26.07 -2.43
N PRO A 241 16.55 26.97 -2.89
CA PRO A 241 15.08 26.85 -2.91
C PRO A 241 14.54 25.79 -3.91
N PRO A 242 13.25 25.38 -3.82
CA PRO A 242 12.19 25.92 -2.97
C PRO A 242 12.03 25.22 -1.60
N TYR A 243 12.73 24.13 -1.34
CA TYR A 243 12.69 23.47 -0.03
C TYR A 243 13.63 24.17 0.94
N GLU A 244 13.31 24.08 2.22
CA GLU A 244 14.14 24.60 3.31
C GLU A 244 14.33 23.52 4.35
N ASN A 245 15.52 23.49 4.96
CA ASN A 245 15.89 22.41 5.84
C ASN A 245 14.97 22.34 7.06
N TYR A 246 14.56 21.13 7.40
CA TYR A 246 13.70 20.78 8.53
C TYR A 246 12.31 21.41 8.53
N ARG A 247 11.84 21.97 7.41
CA ARG A 247 10.44 22.43 7.30
C ARG A 247 9.50 21.26 7.04
N GLU A 248 8.38 21.23 7.76
CA GLU A 248 7.35 20.21 7.59
C GLU A 248 6.65 20.36 6.24
N LEU A 249 6.47 19.24 5.56
CA LEU A 249 5.83 19.21 4.25
C LEU A 249 4.31 19.18 4.40
N THR A 250 3.64 20.13 3.74
CA THR A 250 2.18 20.10 3.58
C THR A 250 1.78 19.11 2.50
N CYS A 251 0.49 18.82 2.38
CA CYS A 251 -0.05 18.02 1.29
C CYS A 251 -1.48 18.46 0.93
N VAL A 252 -1.93 18.08 -0.25
CA VAL A 252 -3.30 18.30 -0.71
C VAL A 252 -3.77 17.10 -1.51
N VAL A 253 -5.00 16.64 -1.25
CA VAL A 253 -5.67 15.65 -2.06
C VAL A 253 -6.63 16.36 -3.00
N CYS A 254 -6.53 16.03 -4.28
CA CYS A 254 -7.19 16.72 -5.37
C CYS A 254 -7.92 15.74 -6.27
N SER A 255 -9.02 16.17 -6.88
CA SER A 255 -9.70 15.40 -7.94
C SER A 255 -10.02 16.23 -9.18
N LYS A 256 -10.23 15.55 -10.32
CA LYS A 256 -10.52 16.17 -11.61
C LYS A 256 -11.39 15.29 -12.49
#